data_AF-A0A0Q5V7W4-F1
#
_entry.id   AF-A0A0Q5V7W4-F1
#
_cell.length_a   1.000
_cell.length_b   1.000
_cell.length_c   1.000
_cell.angle_alpha   90.00
_cell.angle_beta   90.00
_cell.angle_gamma   90.00
#
_symmetry.space_group_name_H-M   'P 1'
#
loop_
_entity.id
_entity.type
_entity.pdbx_description
1 polymer ?
#
loop_
_entity_poly.entity_id
_entity_poly.type
_entity_poly.pdbx_seq_one_letter_code
_entity_poly.pdbx_strand_id
1 'polypeptide(L)'
;MLLAACQRPEPNPWFGLWSLRAEDAKGDPETLVYRDAGNAAMRMESVEARSIIVTRFDGAPSPDTGPKGAGNTLAVKATSPTSYRWTFSVAGKPFVQGENTLAADRQSFTEVSWLVEKPGDKVTLVYERQ
;
A
#
# COMPACT_ATOMS: atom_id res chain seq x y z
N MET A 1 37.25 10.42 -22.22
CA MET A 1 35.95 10.98 -21.80
C MET A 1 35.01 9.82 -21.52
N LEU A 2 34.76 9.50 -20.25
CA LEU A 2 33.71 8.55 -19.86
C LEU A 2 32.42 9.35 -19.70
N LEU A 3 31.43 9.10 -20.57
CA LEU A 3 30.08 9.61 -20.42
C LEU A 3 29.45 8.90 -19.22
N ALA A 4 29.33 9.60 -18.09
CA ALA A 4 28.50 9.16 -16.99
C ALA A 4 27.04 9.19 -17.48
N ALA A 5 26.49 8.02 -17.78
CA ALA A 5 25.06 7.89 -18.02
C ALA A 5 24.34 8.27 -16.73
N CYS A 6 23.61 9.40 -16.74
CA CYS A 6 22.62 9.69 -15.71
C CYS A 6 21.56 8.60 -15.79
N GLN A 7 21.67 7.57 -14.94
CA GLN A 7 20.56 6.66 -14.70
C GLN A 7 19.42 7.50 -14.14
N ARG A 8 18.32 7.60 -14.90
CA ARG A 8 17.07 8.14 -14.34
C ARG A 8 16.69 7.25 -13.16
N PRO A 9 16.30 7.81 -12.02
CA PRO A 9 15.83 7.00 -10.90
C PRO A 9 14.69 6.11 -11.41
N GLU A 10 14.78 4.80 -11.15
CA GLU A 10 13.68 3.89 -11.47
C GLU A 10 12.43 4.37 -10.71
N PRO A 11 11.25 4.35 -11.35
CA PRO A 11 10.00 4.58 -10.65
C PRO A 11 9.91 3.65 -9.44
N ASN A 12 9.35 4.15 -8.34
CA ASN A 12 9.11 3.33 -7.15
C ASN A 12 8.41 2.02 -7.58
N PRO A 13 8.92 0.84 -7.21
CA PRO A 13 8.44 -0.44 -7.73
C PRO A 13 6.99 -0.73 -7.34
N TRP A 14 6.44 -0.02 -6.36
CA TRP A 14 5.03 -0.11 -5.95
C TRP A 14 4.07 0.62 -6.89
N PHE A 15 4.53 1.57 -7.71
CA PHE A 15 3.65 2.32 -8.60
C PHE A 15 3.03 1.41 -9.66
N GLY A 16 1.71 1.54 -9.83
CA GLY A 16 0.92 0.69 -10.71
C GLY A 16 -0.56 0.66 -10.35
N LEU A 17 -1.32 -0.03 -11.19
CA LEU A 17 -2.67 -0.48 -10.92
C LEU A 17 -2.57 -1.93 -10.42
N TRP A 18 -3.24 -2.23 -9.31
CA TRP A 18 -3.21 -3.52 -8.66
C TRP A 18 -4.63 -4.00 -8.41
N SER A 19 -4.91 -5.25 -8.72
CA SER A 19 -6.21 -5.86 -8.46
C SER A 19 -6.06 -7.06 -7.56
N LEU A 20 -6.92 -7.17 -6.57
CA LEU A 20 -7.02 -8.35 -5.72
C LEU A 20 -7.36 -9.57 -6.57
N ARG A 21 -6.64 -10.68 -6.36
CA ARG A 21 -6.94 -11.94 -7.06
C ARG A 21 -8.36 -12.39 -6.81
N ALA A 22 -8.98 -12.98 -7.84
CA ALA A 22 -10.37 -13.41 -7.78
C ALA A 22 -10.62 -14.44 -6.66
N GLU A 23 -9.65 -15.34 -6.41
CA GLU A 23 -9.72 -16.34 -5.34
C GLU A 23 -9.74 -15.70 -3.95
N ASP A 24 -9.03 -14.58 -3.78
CA ASP A 24 -8.93 -13.85 -2.51
C ASP A 24 -10.09 -12.88 -2.31
N ALA A 25 -10.65 -12.34 -3.40
CA ALA A 25 -11.73 -11.36 -3.38
C ALA A 25 -13.05 -11.89 -2.80
N LYS A 26 -13.35 -13.20 -2.93
CA LYS A 26 -14.57 -13.83 -2.39
C LYS A 26 -15.88 -13.09 -2.74
N GLY A 27 -15.91 -12.41 -3.88
CA GLY A 27 -17.06 -11.63 -4.36
C GLY A 27 -16.95 -10.12 -4.10
N ASP A 28 -15.98 -9.68 -3.31
CA ASP A 28 -15.69 -8.27 -3.02
C ASP A 28 -14.36 -7.89 -3.71
N PRO A 29 -14.40 -7.40 -4.97
CA PRO A 29 -13.19 -7.00 -5.66
C PRO A 29 -12.55 -5.80 -4.97
N GLU A 30 -11.22 -5.72 -5.04
CA GLU A 30 -10.47 -4.56 -4.59
C GLU A 30 -9.41 -4.18 -5.61
N THR A 31 -9.34 -2.88 -5.88
CA THR A 31 -8.43 -2.26 -6.83
C THR A 31 -7.68 -1.14 -6.15
N LEU A 32 -6.36 -1.18 -6.27
CA LEU A 32 -5.44 -0.20 -5.68
C LEU A 32 -4.67 0.52 -6.79
N VAL A 33 -4.65 1.84 -6.71
CA VAL A 33 -3.91 2.72 -7.63
C VAL A 33 -2.80 3.41 -6.87
N TYR A 34 -1.56 3.04 -7.16
CA TYR A 34 -0.36 3.60 -6.53
C TYR A 34 0.38 4.50 -7.51
N ARG A 35 0.53 5.78 -7.17
CA ARG A 35 1.15 6.80 -8.03
C ARG A 35 2.13 7.67 -7.26
N ASP A 36 3.07 8.26 -7.99
CA ASP A 36 3.93 9.32 -7.46
C ASP A 36 3.09 10.53 -7.04
N ALA A 37 3.37 11.06 -5.85
CA ALA A 37 2.80 12.30 -5.34
C ALA A 37 3.86 13.39 -5.12
N GLY A 38 5.10 13.15 -5.56
CA GLY A 38 6.24 14.03 -5.36
C GLY A 38 6.79 13.97 -3.93
N ASN A 39 7.97 14.55 -3.70
CA ASN A 39 8.60 14.63 -2.37
C ASN A 39 8.69 13.28 -1.64
N ALA A 40 9.03 12.23 -2.39
CA ALA A 40 9.09 10.83 -1.94
C ALA A 40 7.78 10.28 -1.35
N ALA A 41 6.65 10.93 -1.62
CA ALA A 41 5.33 10.46 -1.22
C ALA A 41 4.68 9.63 -2.32
N MET A 42 3.87 8.66 -1.90
CA MET A 42 3.03 7.83 -2.74
C MET A 42 1.57 8.18 -2.48
N ARG A 43 0.83 8.43 -3.55
CA ARG A 43 -0.63 8.46 -3.52
C ARG A 43 -1.12 7.02 -3.64
N MET A 44 -1.76 6.53 -2.59
CA MET A 44 -2.50 5.28 -2.55
C MET A 44 -3.99 5.60 -2.67
N GLU A 45 -4.66 4.95 -3.61
CA GLU A 45 -6.10 5.04 -3.78
C GLU A 45 -6.70 3.63 -3.80
N SER A 46 -7.69 3.37 -2.95
CA SER A 46 -8.52 2.16 -3.01
C SER A 46 -9.84 2.55 -3.67
N VAL A 47 -10.09 1.99 -4.86
CA VAL A 47 -11.13 2.46 -5.78
C VAL A 47 -12.51 2.18 -5.21
N GLU A 48 -12.76 0.93 -4.81
CA GLU A 48 -14.04 0.46 -4.29
C GLU A 48 -14.35 1.08 -2.92
N ALA A 49 -13.32 1.23 -2.07
CA ALA A 49 -13.44 1.92 -0.78
C ALA A 49 -13.58 3.45 -0.92
N ARG A 50 -13.26 4.02 -2.09
CA ARG A 50 -13.15 5.46 -2.35
C ARG A 50 -12.22 6.15 -1.34
N SER A 51 -11.14 5.48 -0.97
CA SER A 51 -10.13 5.97 -0.03
C SER A 51 -8.96 6.58 -0.79
N ILE A 52 -8.44 7.69 -0.31
CA ILE A 52 -7.34 8.42 -0.95
C ILE A 52 -6.37 8.89 0.13
N ILE A 53 -5.15 8.36 0.07
CA ILE A 53 -4.11 8.64 1.06
C ILE A 53 -2.83 9.03 0.32
N VAL A 54 -2.22 10.15 0.71
CA VAL A 54 -0.87 10.52 0.27
C VAL A 54 0.08 10.27 1.42
N THR A 55 0.87 9.20 1.34
CA THR A 55 1.73 8.73 2.44
C THR A 55 3.19 8.69 2.05
N ARG A 56 4.06 8.67 3.04
CA ARG A 56 5.49 8.34 2.90
C ARG A 56 5.76 6.99 3.55
N PHE A 57 6.93 6.43 3.28
CA PHE A 57 7.41 5.16 3.84
C PHE A 57 8.22 5.36 5.14
N ASP A 58 7.92 6.41 5.91
CA ASP A 58 8.64 6.83 7.12
C ASP A 58 7.94 6.43 8.43
N GLY A 59 6.73 5.88 8.35
CA GLY A 59 5.88 5.49 9.47
C GLY A 59 5.02 6.62 10.02
N ALA A 60 5.05 7.82 9.43
CA ALA A 60 4.17 8.91 9.86
C ALA A 60 2.72 8.65 9.38
N PRO A 61 1.71 8.88 10.25
CA PRO A 61 0.32 8.73 9.85
C PRO A 61 -0.08 9.80 8.85
N SER A 62 -0.71 9.37 7.75
CA SER A 62 -1.26 10.24 6.71
C SER A 62 -2.78 10.10 6.68
N PRO A 63 -3.54 11.20 6.56
CA PRO A 63 -4.99 11.16 6.61
C PRO A 63 -5.60 10.51 5.36
N ASP A 64 -6.72 9.82 5.55
CA ASP A 64 -7.61 9.43 4.46
C ASP A 64 -8.53 10.59 4.09
N THR A 65 -8.36 11.06 2.86
CA THR A 65 -9.10 12.19 2.28
C THR A 65 -10.28 11.74 1.41
N GLY A 66 -10.55 10.44 1.35
CA GLY A 66 -11.71 9.88 0.68
C GLY A 66 -13.03 10.29 1.36
N PRO A 67 -14.19 10.25 0.64
CA PRO A 67 -15.48 10.69 1.19
C PRO A 67 -15.92 9.94 2.46
N LYS A 68 -15.44 8.72 2.66
CA LYS A 68 -15.73 7.88 3.84
C LYS A 68 -14.56 7.81 4.84
N GLY A 69 -13.45 8.50 4.54
CA GLY A 69 -12.18 8.40 5.27
C GLY A 69 -12.03 9.37 6.45
N ALA A 70 -13.03 10.20 6.75
CA ALA A 70 -12.91 11.25 7.75
C ALA A 70 -12.49 10.68 9.13
N GLY A 71 -11.32 11.12 9.62
CA GLY A 71 -10.75 10.66 10.90
C GLY A 71 -9.93 9.37 10.82
N ASN A 72 -9.84 8.75 9.65
CA ASN A 72 -8.97 7.59 9.42
C ASN A 72 -7.57 8.03 8.98
N THR A 73 -6.57 7.22 9.32
CA THR A 73 -5.19 7.45 8.90
C THR A 73 -4.50 6.15 8.53
N LEU A 74 -3.49 6.25 7.68
CA LEU A 74 -2.58 5.16 7.35
C LEU A 74 -1.14 5.61 7.62
N ALA A 75 -0.43 4.84 8.43
CA ALA A 75 1.01 4.96 8.58
C ALA A 75 1.69 3.85 7.78
N VAL A 76 2.69 4.18 6.96
CA VAL A 76 3.43 3.20 6.14
C VAL A 76 4.92 3.33 6.43
N LYS A 77 5.60 2.22 6.71
CA LYS A 77 7.03 2.17 6.99
C LYS A 77 7.71 1.13 6.12
N ALA A 78 8.69 1.53 5.31
CA ALA A 78 9.52 0.57 4.58
C ALA A 78 10.26 -0.35 5.56
N THR A 79 10.26 -1.65 5.27
CA THR A 79 11.02 -2.67 6.00
C THR A 79 12.14 -3.27 5.16
N SER A 80 12.00 -3.22 3.83
CA SER A 80 13.03 -3.59 2.86
C SER A 80 12.78 -2.82 1.54
N PRO A 81 13.65 -2.95 0.52
CA PRO A 81 13.38 -2.38 -0.81
C PRO A 81 12.09 -2.89 -1.48
N THR A 82 11.60 -4.07 -1.07
CA THR A 82 10.43 -4.74 -1.66
C THR A 82 9.34 -5.03 -0.63
N SER A 83 9.43 -4.49 0.58
CA SER A 83 8.45 -4.73 1.64
C SER A 83 8.20 -3.48 2.48
N TYR A 84 6.96 -3.32 2.95
CA TYR A 84 6.60 -2.31 3.92
C TYR A 84 5.57 -2.85 4.90
N ARG A 85 5.57 -2.26 6.09
CA ARG A 85 4.49 -2.44 7.08
C ARG A 85 3.59 -1.24 7.07
N TRP A 86 2.34 -1.48 7.42
CA TRP A 86 1.37 -0.42 7.54
C TRP A 86 0.45 -0.61 8.76
N THR A 87 -0.13 0.49 9.20
CA THR A 87 -1.14 0.52 10.26
C THR A 87 -2.24 1.46 9.83
N PHE A 88 -3.44 0.91 9.64
CA PHE A 88 -4.64 1.68 9.40
C PHE A 88 -5.32 1.95 10.73
N SER A 89 -5.64 3.22 10.98
CA SER A 89 -6.30 3.67 12.20
C SER A 89 -7.67 4.24 11.86
N VAL A 90 -8.65 3.93 12.71
CA VAL A 90 -10.02 4.46 12.62
C VAL A 90 -10.24 5.38 13.81
N ALA A 91 -10.67 6.62 13.55
CA ALA A 91 -10.85 7.65 14.57
C ALA A 91 -9.64 7.78 15.52
N GLY A 92 -8.43 7.76 14.93
CA GLY A 92 -7.16 7.88 15.66
C GLY A 92 -6.71 6.64 16.44
N LYS A 93 -7.43 5.51 16.37
CA LYS A 93 -7.05 4.25 17.04
C LYS A 93 -6.58 3.22 16.02
N PRO A 94 -5.42 2.56 16.23
CA PRO A 94 -4.99 1.45 15.38
C PRO A 94 -6.07 0.36 15.31
N PHE A 95 -6.44 -0.03 14.09
CA PHE A 95 -7.51 -1.00 13.84
C PHE A 95 -6.96 -2.24 13.12
N VAL A 96 -6.30 -2.05 11.99
CA VAL A 96 -5.68 -3.12 11.19
C VAL A 96 -4.21 -2.82 10.99
N GLN A 97 -3.41 -3.87 11.02
CA GLN A 97 -2.00 -3.83 10.63
C GLN A 97 -1.75 -4.83 9.52
N GLY A 98 -0.74 -4.54 8.70
CA GLY A 98 -0.30 -5.50 7.71
C GLY A 98 1.11 -5.28 7.23
N GLU A 99 1.56 -6.22 6.43
CA GLU A 99 2.83 -6.20 5.75
C GLU A 99 2.62 -6.59 4.29
N ASN A 100 3.13 -5.75 3.37
CA ASN A 100 3.06 -6.00 1.95
C ASN A 100 4.46 -6.36 1.46
N THR A 101 4.57 -7.41 0.65
CA THR A 101 5.82 -7.85 0.04
C THR A 101 5.64 -8.05 -1.46
N LEU A 102 6.42 -7.30 -2.23
CA LEU A 102 6.44 -7.36 -3.67
C LEU A 102 7.20 -8.61 -4.14
N ALA A 103 6.66 -9.32 -5.12
CA ALA A 103 7.32 -10.44 -5.77
C ALA A 103 8.56 -9.96 -6.57
N ALA A 104 9.51 -10.87 -6.81
CA ALA A 104 10.76 -10.54 -7.50
C ALA A 104 10.55 -10.02 -8.94
N ASP A 105 9.51 -10.51 -9.62
CA ASP A 105 9.11 -10.08 -10.97
C ASP A 105 8.32 -8.76 -10.98
N ARG A 106 7.99 -8.23 -9.80
CA ARG A 106 7.19 -7.02 -9.57
C ARG A 106 5.77 -7.09 -10.17
N GLN A 107 5.28 -8.28 -10.52
CA GLN A 107 3.95 -8.47 -11.11
C GLN A 107 2.86 -8.71 -10.07
N SER A 108 3.22 -9.08 -8.85
CA SER A 108 2.27 -9.22 -7.74
C SER A 108 2.88 -8.74 -6.44
N PHE A 109 2.04 -8.46 -5.45
CA PHE A 109 2.47 -8.39 -4.05
C PHE A 109 1.53 -9.20 -3.16
N THR A 110 2.08 -9.75 -2.09
CA THR A 110 1.31 -10.39 -1.03
C THR A 110 1.12 -9.40 0.10
N GLU A 111 -0.11 -9.26 0.56
CA GLU A 111 -0.46 -8.61 1.81
C GLU A 111 -0.73 -9.68 2.87
N VAL A 112 -0.17 -9.52 4.06
CA VAL A 112 -0.57 -10.26 5.25
C VAL A 112 -1.04 -9.24 6.27
N SER A 113 -2.32 -9.29 6.64
CA SER A 113 -2.94 -8.32 7.55
C SER A 113 -3.73 -8.99 8.67
N TRP A 114 -3.94 -8.27 9.76
CA TRP A 114 -4.64 -8.74 10.96
C TRP A 114 -5.28 -7.57 11.72
N LEU A 115 -6.34 -7.87 12.47
CA LEU A 115 -6.89 -6.93 13.45
C LEU A 115 -5.87 -6.75 14.58
N VAL A 116 -5.65 -5.51 15.02
CA VAL A 116 -4.71 -5.21 16.12
C VAL A 116 -5.06 -5.97 17.41
N GLU A 117 -6.35 -6.15 17.68
CA GLU A 117 -6.84 -6.92 18.83
C GLU A 117 -6.68 -8.45 18.70
N LYS A 118 -6.44 -8.96 17.49
CA LYS A 118 -6.32 -10.40 17.18
C LYS A 118 -5.13 -10.69 16.27
N PRO A 119 -3.89 -10.47 16.75
CA PRO A 119 -2.69 -10.62 15.91
C PRO A 119 -2.41 -12.06 15.43
N GLY A 120 -3.08 -13.06 16.01
CA GLY A 120 -3.04 -14.45 15.54
C GLY A 120 -3.93 -14.71 14.31
N ASP A 121 -4.95 -13.88 14.10
CA ASP A 121 -5.96 -14.06 13.05
C ASP A 121 -5.52 -13.30 11.81
N LYS A 122 -4.61 -13.92 11.05
CA LYS A 122 -4.05 -13.33 9.83
C LYS A 122 -4.88 -13.68 8.60
N VAL A 123 -5.03 -12.68 7.74
CA VAL A 123 -5.54 -12.81 6.38
C VAL A 123 -4.35 -12.60 5.43
N THR A 124 -4.26 -13.45 4.41
CA THR A 124 -3.29 -13.30 3.33
C THR A 124 -4.06 -13.01 2.06
N LEU A 125 -3.66 -11.96 1.35
CA LEU A 125 -4.23 -11.55 0.07
C LEU A 125 -3.11 -11.40 -0.95
N VAL A 126 -3.40 -11.67 -2.21
CA VAL A 126 -2.47 -11.41 -3.31
C VAL A 126 -3.09 -10.43 -4.29
N TYR A 127 -2.33 -9.40 -4.61
CA TYR A 127 -2.67 -8.40 -5.61
C TYR A 127 -1.81 -8.58 -6.84
N GLU A 128 -2.43 -8.48 -8.02
CA GLU A 128 -1.77 -8.59 -9.32
C GLU A 128 -1.78 -7.25 -10.03
N ARG A 129 -0.64 -6.95 -10.64
CA ARG A 129 -0.49 -5.76 -11.47
C ARG A 129 -1.34 -5.90 -12.74
N GLN A 130 -1.98 -4.81 -13.13
CA GLN A 130 -2.75 -4.66 -14.37
C GLN A 130 -1.96 -3.89 -15.44
#